data_AF-A0A183PK24-F1
#
_entry.id   AF-A0A183PK24-F1
#
_cell.length_a   1.000
_cell.length_b   1.000
_cell.length_c   1.000
_cell.angle_alpha   90.00
_cell.angle_beta   90.00
_cell.angle_gamma   90.00
#
_symmetry.space_group_name_H-M   'P 1'
#
loop_
_entity.id
_entity.type
_entity.pdbx_description
1 polymer ?
#
loop_
_entity_poly.entity_id
_entity_poly.type
_entity_poly.pdbx_seq_one_letter_code
_entity_poly.pdbx_strand_id
1 'polypeptide(L)'
;MTEISFLQSVWSTTEQSHIIPQCKLLKFNWINGSYSNVKFLHKAQLSDLFNSPWPISQFTWDPGNHAKHPDQLRLHECYILFIFSTTCRFSEASLPYINALARAYPQLPVYGIQVDDYLVHKWSLRMLFVPKLKIIVNGKILNEYSGSDVDLDGMADFIWSNMRLLPRVPLRVLPSDYENAPQFSFESNAVCLLLSWLVTIMGLGFICATAVVRLQWFTSFFNHISTLEFFFGNFNGRQHYSG
;
A
#
# COMPACT_ATOMS: atom_id res chain seq x y z
N MET A 1 -63.09 -21.81 3.84
CA MET A 1 -62.07 -21.72 2.78
C MET A 1 -61.35 -20.40 2.96
N THR A 2 -60.11 -20.29 3.40
CA THR A 2 -59.10 -21.26 3.87
C THR A 2 -58.00 -20.36 4.46
N GLU A 3 -57.55 -20.65 5.68
CA GLU A 3 -56.29 -20.14 6.21
C GLU A 3 -55.14 -20.46 5.25
N ILE A 4 -54.17 -19.54 5.13
CA ILE A 4 -52.77 -19.93 4.94
C ILE A 4 -51.92 -19.01 5.83
N SER A 5 -51.58 -19.54 7.00
CA SER A 5 -50.46 -19.12 7.83
C SER A 5 -49.15 -19.56 7.16
N PHE A 6 -48.16 -18.67 7.10
CA PHE A 6 -46.78 -19.06 6.81
C PHE A 6 -45.87 -18.56 7.94
N LEU A 7 -45.41 -19.53 8.72
CA LEU A 7 -44.43 -19.41 9.79
C LEU A 7 -43.05 -19.08 9.23
N GLN A 8 -42.41 -18.10 9.88
CA GLN A 8 -40.98 -17.89 10.12
C GLN A 8 -39.94 -18.41 9.11
N SER A 9 -39.09 -17.48 8.65
CA SER A 9 -37.65 -17.73 8.78
C SER A 9 -36.99 -16.52 9.45
N VAL A 10 -36.43 -16.81 10.62
CA VAL A 10 -35.55 -15.96 11.40
C VAL A 10 -34.29 -15.74 10.57
N TRP A 11 -34.11 -14.53 10.04
CA TRP A 11 -32.79 -14.03 9.72
C TRP A 11 -32.40 -13.10 10.85
N SER A 12 -31.43 -13.54 11.66
CA SER A 12 -30.78 -12.72 12.65
C SER A 12 -30.05 -11.58 11.93
N THR A 13 -30.74 -10.46 11.74
CA THR A 13 -30.07 -9.18 11.55
C THR A 13 -29.38 -8.86 12.86
N THR A 14 -28.11 -9.18 12.94
CA THR A 14 -27.22 -8.52 13.91
C THR A 14 -27.21 -7.05 13.50
N GLU A 15 -28.19 -6.29 13.98
CA GLU A 15 -28.11 -4.84 14.05
C GLU A 15 -26.91 -4.51 14.92
N GLN A 16 -25.75 -4.38 14.30
CA GLN A 16 -24.70 -3.53 14.84
C GLN A 16 -25.27 -2.12 14.83
N SER A 17 -25.95 -1.78 15.93
CA SER A 17 -26.21 -0.42 16.34
C SER A 17 -24.86 0.31 16.26
N HIS A 18 -24.68 1.09 15.20
CA HIS A 18 -23.55 1.98 15.05
C HIS A 18 -23.67 3.03 16.16
N ILE A 19 -23.14 2.72 17.33
CA ILE A 19 -22.93 3.68 18.41
C ILE A 19 -21.95 4.69 17.84
N ILE A 20 -22.45 5.88 17.51
CA ILE A 20 -21.62 6.99 17.06
C ILE A 20 -20.57 7.23 18.16
N PRO A 21 -19.27 7.18 17.83
CA PRO A 21 -18.25 7.37 18.84
C PRO A 21 -18.37 8.78 19.42
N GLN A 22 -18.57 8.88 20.73
CA GLN A 22 -18.52 10.15 21.44
C GLN A 22 -17.04 10.49 21.66
N CYS A 23 -16.55 11.51 20.95
CA CYS A 23 -15.18 11.99 21.11
C CYS A 23 -15.09 13.50 20.95
N LYS A 24 -14.15 14.12 21.65
CA LYS A 24 -13.95 15.56 21.61
C LYS A 24 -13.21 15.97 20.33
N LEU A 25 -13.97 16.54 19.39
CA LEU A 25 -13.45 17.11 18.15
C LEU A 25 -12.73 18.44 18.38
N LEU A 26 -11.85 18.81 17.44
CA LEU A 26 -11.19 20.10 17.47
C LEU A 26 -12.18 21.25 17.25
N LYS A 27 -12.04 22.31 18.04
CA LYS A 27 -12.83 23.52 17.88
C LYS A 27 -12.33 24.28 16.64
N PHE A 28 -13.11 24.24 15.57
CA PHE A 28 -12.83 24.98 14.35
C PHE A 28 -13.37 26.42 14.45
N ASN A 29 -12.51 27.40 14.19
CA ASN A 29 -12.91 28.81 14.10
C ASN A 29 -12.86 29.29 12.64
N TRP A 30 -14.04 29.58 12.10
CA TRP A 30 -14.26 30.02 10.72
C TRP A 30 -13.59 31.36 10.40
N ILE A 31 -13.38 32.22 11.39
CA ILE A 31 -12.89 33.59 11.20
C ILE A 31 -11.40 33.62 10.84
N ASN A 32 -10.62 32.65 11.31
CA ASN A 32 -9.17 32.59 11.06
C ASN A 32 -8.78 31.61 9.95
N GLY A 33 -9.74 30.89 9.34
CA GLY A 33 -9.46 29.94 8.27
C GLY A 33 -8.37 28.93 8.62
N SER A 34 -8.40 28.38 9.84
CA SER A 34 -7.34 27.47 10.31
C SER A 34 -7.32 26.20 9.45
N TYR A 35 -6.41 26.14 8.48
CA TYR A 35 -6.18 24.95 7.66
C TYR A 35 -5.49 23.88 8.50
N SER A 36 -6.06 22.69 8.55
CA SER A 36 -5.41 21.49 9.09
C SER A 36 -4.61 20.83 7.98
N ASN A 37 -3.32 20.65 8.24
CA ASN A 37 -2.44 19.84 7.43
C ASN A 37 -2.22 18.48 8.11
N VAL A 38 -1.83 17.49 7.31
CA VAL A 38 -1.39 16.20 7.83
C VAL A 38 -0.14 16.42 8.68
N LYS A 39 -0.16 15.93 9.92
CA LYS A 39 1.02 15.94 10.79
C LYS A 39 1.76 14.62 10.65
N PHE A 40 2.91 14.63 9.99
CA PHE A 40 3.76 13.45 9.89
C PHE A 40 4.50 13.24 11.22
N LEU A 41 4.32 12.07 11.81
CA LEU A 41 4.96 11.68 13.05
C LEU A 41 6.27 10.94 12.73
N HIS A 42 7.36 11.42 13.30
CA HIS A 42 8.66 10.74 13.21
C HIS A 42 8.88 9.80 14.39
N LYS A 43 9.74 8.79 14.20
CA LYS A 43 10.14 7.80 15.20
C LYS A 43 10.39 8.35 16.61
N ALA A 44 11.07 9.49 16.74
CA ALA A 44 11.37 10.11 18.05
C ALA A 44 10.12 10.62 18.78
N GLN A 45 9.14 11.15 18.04
CA GLN A 45 7.88 11.62 18.63
C GLN A 45 6.94 10.46 18.97
N LEU A 46 7.08 9.34 18.26
CA LEU A 46 6.36 8.11 18.54
C LEU A 46 6.88 7.47 19.83
N SER A 47 8.19 7.39 20.06
CA SER A 47 8.71 6.82 21.32
C SER A 47 8.13 7.49 22.57
N ASP A 48 7.88 8.80 22.53
CA ASP A 48 7.29 9.53 23.66
C ASP A 48 5.79 9.22 23.86
N LEU A 49 5.07 8.85 22.79
CA LEU A 49 3.69 8.35 22.87
C LEU A 49 3.61 6.97 23.52
N PHE A 50 4.63 6.13 23.32
CA PHE A 50 4.62 4.72 23.72
C PHE A 50 5.28 4.44 25.07
N ASN A 51 6.25 5.26 25.46
CA ASN A 51 6.94 5.12 26.74
C ASN A 51 6.18 5.76 27.91
N SER A 52 5.02 6.40 27.67
CA SER A 52 4.19 6.91 28.75
C SER A 52 3.48 5.76 29.48
N PRO A 53 3.69 5.55 30.80
CA PRO A 53 3.14 4.41 31.55
C PRO A 53 1.61 4.42 31.75
N TRP A 54 0.89 5.39 31.18
CA TRP A 54 -0.52 5.63 31.49
C TRP A 54 -1.41 5.20 30.32
N PRO A 55 -2.53 4.49 30.60
CA PRO A 55 -3.50 4.16 29.57
C PRO A 55 -4.10 5.47 29.01
N ILE A 56 -4.29 5.51 27.68
CA ILE A 56 -4.77 6.66 26.88
C ILE A 56 -6.18 7.16 27.30
N SER A 57 -6.79 6.58 28.34
CA SER A 57 -8.18 6.82 28.76
C SER A 57 -8.39 7.80 29.92
N GLN A 58 -7.35 8.48 30.45
CA GLN A 58 -7.55 9.47 31.53
C GLN A 58 -6.87 10.80 31.23
N PHE A 59 -7.63 11.70 30.60
CA PHE A 59 -7.34 13.14 30.64
C PHE A 59 -8.57 13.95 31.02
N THR A 60 -8.75 14.09 32.34
CA THR A 60 -9.52 15.19 32.93
C THR A 60 -8.72 16.48 32.81
N TRP A 61 -9.39 17.55 32.37
CA TRP A 61 -8.84 18.90 32.30
C TRP A 61 -8.78 19.49 33.70
N ASP A 62 -7.59 19.77 34.22
CA ASP A 62 -7.42 20.59 35.42
C ASP A 62 -6.66 21.88 35.06
N PRO A 63 -7.24 23.07 35.27
CA PRO A 63 -6.60 24.33 34.94
C PRO A 63 -5.83 24.84 36.17
N GLY A 64 -4.63 24.31 36.39
CA GLY A 64 -3.78 24.76 37.47
C GLY A 64 -2.35 24.33 37.25
N ASN A 65 -1.49 25.32 36.99
CA ASN A 65 -0.02 25.30 37.02
C ASN A 65 0.63 23.95 37.33
N HIS A 66 1.54 23.46 36.49
CA HIS A 66 2.91 23.09 36.88
C HIS A 66 3.75 22.68 35.65
N ALA A 67 4.96 23.24 35.62
CA ALA A 67 6.21 22.77 35.03
C ALA A 67 6.21 22.26 33.57
N LYS A 68 7.03 22.92 32.75
CA LYS A 68 7.57 22.42 31.47
C LYS A 68 8.19 21.04 31.66
N HIS A 69 7.41 19.99 31.41
CA HIS A 69 7.92 18.68 30.99
C HIS A 69 8.24 18.81 29.48
N PRO A 70 9.33 18.21 28.96
CA PRO A 70 9.60 18.28 27.53
C PRO A 70 8.41 17.68 26.78
N ASP A 71 8.00 18.39 25.72
CA ASP A 71 6.73 18.29 25.02
C ASP A 71 6.27 16.85 24.74
N GLN A 72 5.50 16.27 25.68
CA GLN A 72 4.85 14.99 25.47
C GLN A 72 3.81 15.14 24.36
N LEU A 73 4.04 14.50 23.22
CA LEU A 73 3.14 14.58 22.07
C LEU A 73 1.74 14.05 22.46
N ARG A 74 0.76 14.94 22.65
CA ARG A 74 -0.63 14.54 22.93
C ARG A 74 -1.42 14.41 21.65
N LEU A 75 -1.74 13.18 21.29
CA LEU A 75 -2.73 12.87 20.25
C LEU A 75 -4.12 13.30 20.72
N HIS A 76 -4.97 13.66 19.76
CA HIS A 76 -6.37 13.96 20.04
C HIS A 76 -7.17 12.69 20.35
N GLU A 77 -8.32 12.84 21.02
CA GLU A 77 -9.22 11.71 21.31
C GLU A 77 -9.71 11.03 20.02
N CYS A 78 -10.01 11.85 19.00
CA CYS A 78 -10.41 11.40 17.68
C CYS A 78 -9.43 11.92 16.64
N TYR A 79 -8.90 11.00 15.83
CA TYR A 79 -8.02 11.36 14.73
C TYR A 79 -8.05 10.32 13.61
N ILE A 80 -7.66 10.76 12.42
CA ILE A 80 -7.40 9.87 11.30
C ILE A 80 -5.91 9.54 11.31
N LEU A 81 -5.61 8.26 11.19
CA LEU A 81 -4.26 7.76 11.03
C LEU A 81 -4.07 7.31 9.57
N PHE A 82 -3.17 7.98 8.88
CA PHE A 82 -2.70 7.65 7.55
C PHE A 82 -1.36 6.93 7.67
N ILE A 83 -1.31 5.67 7.22
CA ILE A 83 -0.10 4.85 7.25
C ILE A 83 0.42 4.71 5.83
N PHE A 84 1.67 5.09 5.62
CA PHE A 84 2.27 5.20 4.30
C PHE A 84 3.69 4.63 4.27
N SER A 85 4.22 4.43 3.06
CA SER A 85 5.64 4.12 2.85
C SER A 85 6.25 5.10 1.85
N THR A 86 7.46 5.57 2.13
CA THR A 86 8.23 6.45 1.23
C THR A 86 8.79 5.71 0.02
N THR A 87 8.72 4.38 0.00
CA THR A 87 9.18 3.53 -1.12
C THR A 87 8.04 3.05 -2.03
N CYS A 88 6.78 3.40 -1.70
CA CYS A 88 5.60 2.93 -2.42
C CYS A 88 4.95 4.05 -3.26
N ARG A 89 4.80 3.83 -4.57
CA ARG A 89 4.16 4.81 -5.48
C ARG A 89 2.68 5.05 -5.17
N PHE A 90 1.97 4.04 -4.69
CA PHE A 90 0.57 4.19 -4.29
C PHE A 90 0.44 5.13 -3.08
N SER A 91 1.42 5.11 -2.17
CA SER A 91 1.46 6.04 -1.03
C SER A 91 1.71 7.48 -1.48
N GLU A 92 2.64 7.70 -2.41
CA GLU A 92 2.88 9.02 -3.01
C GLU A 92 1.63 9.54 -3.73
N ALA A 93 1.01 8.71 -4.58
CA ALA A 93 -0.19 9.08 -5.33
C ALA A 93 -1.38 9.40 -4.43
N SER A 94 -1.48 8.75 -3.26
CA SER A 94 -2.57 8.97 -2.29
C SER A 94 -2.46 10.29 -1.52
N LEU A 95 -1.25 10.82 -1.40
CA LEU A 95 -0.96 11.94 -0.50
C LEU A 95 -1.76 13.22 -0.77
N PRO A 96 -1.89 13.73 -2.01
CA PRO A 96 -2.67 14.93 -2.27
C PRO A 96 -4.14 14.76 -1.85
N TYR A 97 -4.70 13.55 -1.96
CA TYR A 97 -6.06 13.26 -1.51
C TYR A 97 -6.17 13.26 0.02
N ILE A 98 -5.17 12.74 0.74
CA ILE A 98 -5.13 12.82 2.20
C ILE A 98 -4.96 14.26 2.68
N ASN A 99 -4.14 15.06 2.00
CA ASN A 99 -3.98 16.48 2.30
C ASN A 99 -5.28 17.27 2.05
N ALA A 100 -5.95 17.00 0.93
CA ALA A 100 -7.26 17.58 0.64
C ALA A 100 -8.32 17.16 1.69
N LEU A 101 -8.28 15.91 2.15
CA LEU A 101 -9.14 15.39 3.21
C LEU A 101 -8.87 16.08 4.54
N ALA A 102 -7.60 16.21 4.92
CA ALA A 102 -7.21 16.92 6.14
C ALA A 102 -7.72 18.36 6.12
N ARG A 103 -7.60 19.05 4.99
CA ARG A 103 -8.14 20.41 4.80
C ARG A 103 -9.67 20.46 4.85
N ALA A 104 -10.35 19.46 4.29
CA ALA A 104 -11.81 19.39 4.27
C ALA A 104 -12.42 19.20 5.68
N TYR A 105 -11.69 18.53 6.57
CA TYR A 105 -12.12 18.18 7.93
C TYR A 105 -11.21 18.79 9.02
N PRO A 106 -11.19 20.12 9.20
CA PRO A 106 -10.35 20.77 10.21
C PRO A 106 -10.69 20.46 11.66
N GLN A 107 -11.89 19.94 11.91
CA GLN A 107 -12.29 19.40 13.21
C GLN A 107 -11.66 18.03 13.54
N LEU A 108 -11.11 17.32 12.54
CA LEU A 108 -10.60 15.97 12.66
C LEU A 108 -9.12 15.93 12.25
N PRO A 109 -8.20 15.87 13.22
CA PRO A 109 -6.77 15.87 12.94
C PRO A 109 -6.35 14.60 12.19
N VAL A 110 -5.46 14.78 11.21
CA VAL A 110 -4.90 13.68 10.41
C VAL A 110 -3.41 13.54 10.72
N TYR A 111 -2.99 12.34 11.09
CA TYR A 111 -1.60 12.00 11.40
C TYR A 111 -1.05 11.01 10.37
N GLY A 112 0.12 11.30 9.82
CA GLY A 112 0.85 10.42 8.92
C GLY A 112 1.93 9.64 9.67
N ILE A 113 2.01 8.33 9.50
CA ILE A 113 3.08 7.49 10.07
C ILE A 113 3.66 6.57 9.00
N GLN A 114 4.98 6.37 9.03
CA GLN A 114 5.63 5.38 8.18
C GLN A 114 5.28 3.96 8.63
N VAL A 115 5.09 3.05 7.67
CA VAL A 115 4.76 1.65 7.94
C VAL A 115 5.80 0.96 8.82
N ASP A 116 7.08 1.27 8.64
CA ASP A 116 8.17 0.69 9.42
C ASP A 116 8.03 1.07 10.91
N ASP A 117 7.77 2.34 11.18
CA ASP A 117 7.54 2.83 12.55
C ASP A 117 6.23 2.28 13.13
N TYR A 118 5.17 2.14 12.32
CA TYR A 118 3.90 1.56 12.75
C TYR A 118 4.05 0.09 13.20
N LEU A 119 4.84 -0.69 12.46
CA LEU A 119 5.08 -2.11 12.73
C LEU A 119 5.97 -2.31 13.97
N VAL A 120 7.01 -1.49 14.14
CA VAL A 120 7.92 -1.54 15.31
C VAL A 120 7.14 -1.42 16.63
N HIS A 121 6.13 -0.55 16.67
CA HIS A 121 5.34 -0.30 17.88
C HIS A 121 4.13 -1.25 18.04
N LYS A 122 4.03 -2.31 17.22
CA LYS A 122 2.98 -3.35 17.28
C LYS A 122 1.55 -2.81 17.36
N TRP A 123 1.27 -1.64 16.78
CA TRP A 123 -0.07 -1.05 16.79
C TRP A 123 -1.13 -1.93 16.11
N SER A 124 -0.74 -2.63 15.04
CA SER A 124 -1.54 -3.71 14.46
C SER A 124 -0.68 -4.58 13.55
N LEU A 125 -0.75 -5.89 13.71
CA LEU A 125 -0.10 -6.86 12.80
C LEU A 125 -0.91 -7.11 11.52
N ARG A 126 -2.11 -6.54 11.40
CA ARG A 126 -2.98 -6.71 10.23
C ARG A 126 -2.74 -5.58 9.22
N MET A 127 -1.58 -5.59 8.58
CA MET A 127 -1.27 -4.65 7.51
C MET A 127 -0.73 -5.40 6.30
N LEU A 128 -1.62 -5.71 5.36
CA LEU A 128 -1.29 -6.45 4.15
C LEU A 128 -0.79 -5.55 3.01
N PHE A 129 -1.16 -4.26 3.02
CA PHE A 129 -0.81 -3.30 1.98
C PHE A 129 -0.75 -1.87 2.52
N VAL A 130 -0.10 -0.98 1.77
CA VAL A 130 0.00 0.47 2.00
C VAL A 130 -0.35 1.21 0.71
N PRO A 131 -0.96 2.41 0.76
CA PRO A 131 -1.32 3.17 1.95
C PRO A 131 -2.58 2.63 2.66
N LYS A 132 -2.77 3.04 3.92
CA LYS A 132 -3.97 2.73 4.72
C LYS A 132 -4.48 3.94 5.48
N LEU A 133 -5.80 4.00 5.63
CA LEU A 133 -6.48 5.02 6.42
C LEU A 133 -7.27 4.35 7.55
N LYS A 134 -7.06 4.80 8.79
CA LYS A 134 -7.75 4.27 9.98
C LYS A 134 -8.34 5.42 10.77
N ILE A 135 -9.52 5.19 11.33
CA ILE A 135 -10.10 6.09 12.32
C ILE A 135 -9.73 5.58 13.70
N ILE A 136 -9.09 6.44 14.49
CA ILE A 136 -8.76 6.16 15.89
C ILE A 136 -9.67 6.99 16.78
N VAL A 137 -10.29 6.31 17.76
CA VAL A 137 -11.11 6.93 18.81
C VAL A 137 -10.64 6.42 20.16
N ASN A 138 -10.26 7.32 21.06
CA ASN A 138 -9.80 7.04 22.41
C ASN A 138 -8.68 5.97 22.44
N GLY A 139 -7.74 6.07 21.50
CA GLY A 139 -6.62 5.15 21.35
C GLY A 139 -6.96 3.78 20.73
N LYS A 140 -8.20 3.54 20.33
CA LYS A 140 -8.62 2.28 19.66
C LYS A 140 -8.93 2.51 18.19
N ILE A 141 -8.57 1.54 17.36
CA ILE A 141 -8.96 1.52 15.95
C ILE A 141 -10.47 1.25 15.90
N LEU A 142 -11.23 2.25 15.44
CA LEU A 142 -12.67 2.12 15.24
C LEU A 142 -12.96 1.36 13.94
N ASN A 143 -12.39 1.85 12.84
CA ASN A 143 -12.59 1.27 11.53
C ASN A 143 -11.41 1.57 10.60
N GLU A 144 -11.27 0.74 9.58
CA GLU A 144 -10.25 0.84 8.55
C GLU A 144 -10.91 1.05 7.19
N TYR A 145 -10.37 2.00 6.42
CA TYR A 145 -10.85 2.24 5.07
C TYR A 145 -10.55 1.02 4.19
N SER A 146 -11.61 0.49 3.57
CA SER A 146 -11.57 -0.75 2.79
C SER A 146 -11.64 -0.53 1.28
N GLY A 147 -11.56 0.72 0.80
CA GLY A 147 -11.55 1.02 -0.63
C GLY A 147 -10.33 0.43 -1.35
N SER A 148 -10.53 -0.02 -2.59
CA SER A 148 -9.45 -0.49 -3.47
C SER A 148 -8.54 0.65 -3.91
N ASP A 149 -9.13 1.81 -4.16
CA ASP A 149 -8.48 3.00 -4.67
C ASP A 149 -8.58 4.15 -3.67
N VAL A 150 -7.56 5.02 -3.66
CA VAL A 150 -7.58 6.22 -2.83
C VAL A 150 -8.38 7.29 -3.56
N ASP A 151 -9.68 7.30 -3.30
CA ASP A 151 -10.60 8.29 -3.81
C ASP A 151 -11.09 9.23 -2.70
N LEU A 152 -11.21 10.51 -3.03
CA LEU A 152 -11.56 11.55 -2.07
C LEU A 152 -13.00 11.41 -1.57
N ASP A 153 -13.92 11.09 -2.48
CA ASP A 153 -15.35 10.93 -2.16
C ASP A 153 -15.54 9.67 -1.30
N GLY A 154 -14.90 8.56 -1.68
CA GLY A 154 -14.91 7.34 -0.87
C GLY A 154 -14.36 7.54 0.54
N MET A 155 -13.32 8.36 0.72
CA MET A 155 -12.80 8.71 2.05
C MET A 155 -13.75 9.61 2.85
N ALA A 156 -14.45 10.54 2.19
CA ALA A 156 -15.46 11.36 2.84
C ALA A 156 -16.66 10.53 3.30
N ASP A 157 -17.12 9.58 2.48
CA ASP A 157 -18.16 8.61 2.83
C ASP A 157 -17.76 7.71 4.00
N PHE A 158 -16.49 7.31 4.05
CA PHE A 158 -15.93 6.58 5.19
C PHE A 158 -15.98 7.40 6.48
N ILE A 159 -15.66 8.70 6.44
CA ILE A 159 -15.79 9.57 7.62
C ILE A 159 -17.27 9.75 7.99
N TRP A 160 -18.14 9.97 7.01
CA TRP A 160 -19.57 10.15 7.23
C TRP A 160 -20.21 8.91 7.86
N SER A 161 -19.94 7.72 7.33
CA SER A 161 -20.50 6.45 7.84
C SER A 161 -20.06 6.13 9.27
N ASN A 162 -18.83 6.49 9.66
CA ASN A 162 -18.28 6.16 10.97
C ASN A 162 -18.45 7.25 12.03
N MET A 163 -18.35 8.53 11.65
CA MET A 163 -18.39 9.66 12.58
C MET A 163 -19.57 10.63 12.37
N ARG A 164 -20.33 10.48 11.28
CA ARG A 164 -21.42 11.41 10.89
C ARG A 164 -20.95 12.87 10.76
N LEU A 165 -19.72 13.05 10.28
CA LEU A 165 -19.14 14.38 10.06
C LEU A 165 -19.26 14.81 8.60
N LEU A 166 -19.70 16.05 8.41
CA LEU A 166 -19.68 16.71 7.11
C LEU A 166 -18.38 17.50 6.92
N PRO A 167 -17.90 17.61 5.67
CA PRO A 167 -16.76 18.48 5.34
C PRO A 167 -17.12 19.95 5.62
N ARG A 168 -16.18 20.70 6.18
CA ARG A 168 -16.36 22.15 6.48
C ARG A 168 -15.83 23.04 5.36
N VAL A 169 -14.92 22.51 4.56
CA VAL A 169 -14.26 23.17 3.44
C VAL A 169 -14.53 22.34 2.17
N PRO A 170 -14.55 22.93 0.96
CA PRO A 170 -14.80 22.19 -0.27
C PRO A 170 -13.86 20.99 -0.44
N LEU A 171 -14.49 19.83 -0.67
CA LEU A 171 -13.86 18.55 -0.92
C LEU A 171 -13.41 18.48 -2.39
N ARG A 172 -12.20 18.95 -2.65
CA ARG A 172 -11.54 18.91 -3.97
C ARG A 172 -10.04 18.97 -3.78
N VAL A 173 -9.25 18.37 -4.66
CA VAL A 173 -7.79 18.48 -4.60
C VAL A 173 -7.34 19.86 -5.10
N LEU A 174 -6.50 20.56 -4.34
CA LEU A 174 -5.87 21.83 -4.74
C LEU A 174 -4.39 21.62 -5.09
N PRO A 175 -3.78 22.52 -5.90
CA PRO A 175 -2.34 22.48 -6.17
C PRO A 175 -1.47 22.52 -4.92
N SER A 176 -1.89 23.27 -3.88
CA SER A 176 -1.21 23.32 -2.58
C SER A 176 -1.16 21.98 -1.86
N ASP A 177 -2.09 21.06 -2.17
CA ASP A 177 -2.16 19.75 -1.53
C ASP A 177 -1.02 18.81 -2.03
N TYR A 178 -0.32 19.17 -3.12
CA TYR A 178 0.85 18.47 -3.64
C TYR A 178 2.18 18.91 -3.00
N GLU A 179 2.23 20.11 -2.40
CA GLU A 179 3.48 20.70 -1.91
C GLU A 179 3.94 20.10 -0.57
N ASN A 180 3.00 19.60 0.25
CA ASN A 180 3.26 19.10 1.61
C ASN A 180 3.65 17.60 1.65
N ALA A 181 4.48 17.14 0.73
CA ALA A 181 4.86 15.74 0.62
C ALA A 181 6.18 15.38 1.34
N PRO A 182 6.23 14.25 2.08
CA PRO A 182 7.50 13.70 2.54
C PRO A 182 8.36 13.28 1.34
N GLN A 183 9.67 13.22 1.52
CA GLN A 183 10.57 12.78 0.45
C GLN A 183 10.34 11.29 0.15
N PHE A 184 9.84 11.00 -1.05
CA PHE A 184 9.72 9.65 -1.56
C PHE A 184 11.01 9.25 -2.28
N SER A 185 11.55 8.09 -1.90
CA SER A 185 12.74 7.52 -2.54
C SER A 185 12.32 6.24 -3.25
N PHE A 186 12.22 6.32 -4.57
CA PHE A 186 12.03 5.15 -5.41
C PHE A 186 13.40 4.62 -5.81
N GLU A 187 13.83 3.56 -5.13
CA GLU A 187 14.98 2.81 -5.59
C GLU A 187 14.62 2.18 -6.95
N SER A 188 15.24 2.70 -8.00
CA SER A 188 14.96 2.29 -9.37
C SER A 188 15.55 0.90 -9.59
N ASN A 189 14.71 -0.14 -9.48
CA ASN A 189 15.06 -1.52 -9.81
C ASN A 189 15.34 -1.74 -11.32
N ALA A 190 15.42 -0.67 -12.11
CA ALA A 190 15.79 -0.71 -13.51
C ALA A 190 17.14 -1.42 -13.73
N VAL A 191 18.09 -1.27 -12.80
CA VAL A 191 19.40 -1.93 -12.89
C VAL A 191 19.27 -3.45 -12.77
N CYS A 192 18.50 -3.95 -11.80
CA CYS A 192 18.26 -5.39 -11.65
C CYS A 192 17.51 -5.97 -12.85
N LEU A 193 16.54 -5.23 -13.40
CA LEU A 193 15.81 -5.62 -14.60
C LEU A 193 16.75 -5.68 -15.81
N LEU A 194 17.57 -4.65 -16.04
CA LEU A 194 18.55 -4.63 -17.12
C LEU A 194 19.54 -5.79 -17.01
N LEU A 195 20.05 -6.07 -15.80
CA LEU A 195 20.94 -7.21 -15.55
C LEU A 195 20.24 -8.55 -15.86
N SER A 196 18.98 -8.71 -15.45
CA SER A 196 18.20 -9.91 -15.79
C SER A 196 18.07 -10.09 -17.30
N TRP A 197 17.73 -9.04 -18.04
CA TRP A 197 17.60 -9.10 -19.50
C TRP A 197 18.92 -9.41 -20.19
N LEU A 198 20.03 -8.83 -19.73
CA LEU A 198 21.37 -9.14 -20.24
C LEU A 198 21.71 -10.62 -20.06
N VAL A 199 21.48 -11.18 -18.86
CA VAL A 199 21.72 -12.60 -18.60
C VAL A 199 20.84 -13.49 -19.47
N THR A 200 19.55 -13.16 -19.62
CA THR A 200 18.63 -13.92 -20.47
C THR A 200 19.06 -13.88 -21.94
N ILE A 201 19.40 -12.70 -22.48
CA ILE A 201 19.85 -12.55 -23.87
C ILE A 201 21.17 -13.30 -24.11
N MET A 202 22.12 -13.19 -23.19
CA MET A 202 23.40 -13.90 -23.27
C MET A 202 23.20 -15.43 -23.27
N GLY A 203 22.35 -15.94 -22.38
CA GLY A 203 22.02 -17.36 -22.31
C GLY A 203 21.34 -17.86 -23.60
N LEU A 204 20.37 -17.08 -24.12
CA LEU A 204 19.65 -17.42 -25.33
C LEU A 204 20.56 -17.40 -26.56
N GLY A 205 21.45 -16.41 -26.66
CA GLY A 205 22.50 -16.35 -27.68
C GLY A 205 23.46 -17.53 -27.63
N PHE A 206 23.89 -17.94 -26.43
CA PHE A 206 24.77 -19.11 -26.25
C PHE A 206 24.10 -20.42 -26.68
N ILE A 207 22.83 -20.62 -26.33
CA ILE A 207 22.06 -21.79 -26.77
C ILE A 207 21.89 -21.79 -28.29
N CYS A 208 21.55 -20.66 -28.90
CA CYS A 208 21.44 -20.55 -30.35
C CYS A 208 22.77 -20.83 -31.06
N ALA A 209 23.88 -20.26 -30.58
CA ALA A 209 25.20 -20.49 -31.16
C ALA A 209 25.61 -21.98 -31.09
N THR A 210 25.42 -22.61 -29.93
CA THR A 210 25.72 -24.04 -29.76
C THR A 210 24.79 -24.94 -30.59
N ALA A 211 23.52 -24.57 -30.77
CA ALA A 211 22.60 -25.28 -31.65
C ALA A 211 23.01 -25.19 -33.13
N VAL A 212 23.41 -24.01 -33.60
CA VAL A 212 23.88 -23.80 -34.98
C VAL A 212 25.16 -24.60 -35.24
N VAL A 213 26.13 -24.56 -34.33
CA VAL A 213 27.37 -25.33 -34.44
C VAL A 213 27.09 -26.83 -34.45
N ARG A 214 26.21 -27.32 -33.58
CA ARG A 214 25.80 -28.74 -33.57
C ARG A 214 25.09 -29.14 -34.86
N LEU A 215 24.21 -28.29 -35.39
CA LEU A 215 23.51 -28.55 -36.64
C LEU A 215 24.49 -28.59 -37.83
N GLN A 216 25.41 -27.63 -37.90
CA GLN A 216 26.46 -27.60 -38.94
C GLN A 216 27.34 -28.86 -38.87
N TRP A 217 27.76 -29.25 -37.68
CA TRP A 217 28.55 -30.47 -37.49
C TRP A 217 27.77 -31.73 -37.91
N PHE A 218 26.50 -31.83 -37.53
CA PHE A 218 25.61 -32.91 -37.96
C PHE A 218 25.46 -32.97 -39.49
N THR A 219 25.24 -31.83 -40.16
CA THR A 219 25.15 -31.79 -41.63
C THR A 219 26.46 -32.22 -42.31
N SER A 220 27.61 -31.79 -41.77
CA SER A 220 28.92 -32.20 -42.29
C SER A 220 29.18 -33.70 -42.11
N PHE A 221 28.75 -34.28 -40.99
CA PHE A 221 28.87 -35.71 -40.72
C PHE A 221 28.01 -36.54 -41.68
N PHE A 222 26.75 -36.16 -41.89
CA PHE A 222 25.88 -36.85 -42.85
C PHE A 222 26.40 -36.78 -44.28
N ASN A 223 26.93 -35.62 -44.70
CA ASN A 223 27.57 -35.50 -46.01
C ASN A 223 28.77 -36.45 -46.15
N HIS A 224 29.56 -36.63 -45.09
CA HIS A 224 30.71 -37.54 -45.11
C HIS A 224 30.31 -39.03 -45.11
N ILE A 225 29.20 -39.40 -44.47
CA ILE A 225 28.65 -40.76 -44.56
C ILE A 225 28.13 -41.02 -45.97
N SER A 226 27.41 -40.06 -46.59
CA SER A 226 26.87 -40.24 -47.93
C SER A 226 27.95 -40.42 -49.01
N THR A 227 29.10 -39.75 -48.87
CA THR A 227 30.25 -39.93 -49.78
C THR A 227 30.96 -41.26 -49.56
N LEU A 228 31.00 -41.77 -48.33
CA LEU A 228 31.52 -43.10 -48.03
C LEU A 228 30.62 -44.21 -48.59
N GLU A 229 29.30 -44.10 -48.44
CA GLU A 229 28.33 -45.00 -49.08
C GLU A 229 28.49 -45.01 -50.61
N PHE A 230 28.69 -43.83 -51.24
CA PHE A 230 28.97 -43.75 -52.68
C PHE A 230 30.31 -44.42 -53.05
N PHE A 231 31.36 -44.27 -52.24
CA PHE A 231 32.65 -44.92 -52.47
C PHE A 231 32.58 -46.45 -52.30
N PHE A 232 31.89 -46.95 -51.27
CA PHE A 232 31.71 -48.38 -51.04
C PHE A 232 30.78 -49.03 -52.07
N GLY A 233 29.70 -48.34 -52.48
CA GLY A 233 28.83 -48.78 -53.57
C GLY A 233 29.55 -48.88 -54.92
N ASN A 234 30.49 -47.96 -55.19
CA ASN A 234 31.29 -47.96 -56.42
C ASN A 234 32.42 -49.02 -56.40
N PHE A 235 32.94 -49.37 -55.22
CA PHE A 235 33.88 -50.49 -55.06
C PHE A 235 33.22 -51.85 -55.31
N ASN A 236 31.96 -52.02 -54.89
CA ASN A 236 31.23 -53.26 -55.11
C ASN A 236 30.83 -53.47 -56.59
N GLY A 237 30.67 -52.39 -57.36
CA GLY A 237 30.43 -52.44 -58.81
C GLY A 237 31.66 -52.80 -59.66
N ARG A 238 32.89 -52.56 -59.16
CA ARG A 238 34.14 -52.90 -59.88
C ARG A 238 34.61 -54.35 -59.71
N GLN A 239 34.12 -55.07 -58.70
CA GLN A 239 34.47 -56.48 -58.47
C GLN A 239 33.77 -57.45 -59.43
N HIS A 240 32.79 -57.00 -60.23
CA HIS A 240 32.08 -57.85 -61.19
C HIS A 240 32.66 -57.86 -62.63
N TYR A 241 33.79 -57.18 -62.87
CA TYR A 241 34.44 -57.13 -64.19
C TYR A 241 35.95 -57.37 -64.10
N SER A 242 36.37 -58.55 -63.65
CA SER A 242 37.69 -59.13 -63.98
C SER A 242 37.73 -60.60 -63.57
N GLY A 243 37.84 -61.49 -64.58
CA GLY A 243 38.22 -62.90 -64.41
C GLY A 243 37.08 -63.88 -64.61
#